data_AF-A0A6A4LWS3-F1
#
_entry.id   AF-A0A6A4LWS3-F1
#
_cell.length_a   1.000
_cell.length_b   1.000
_cell.length_c   1.000
_cell.angle_alpha   90.00
_cell.angle_beta   90.00
_cell.angle_gamma   90.00
#
_symmetry.space_group_name_H-M   'P 1'
#
loop_
_entity.id
_entity.type
_entity.pdbx_description
1 polymer ?
#
loop_
_entity_poly.entity_id
_entity_poly.type
_entity_poly.pdbx_seq_one_letter_code
_entity_poly.pdbx_strand_id
1 'polypeptide(L)'
;MTGISESDGTVGEVGEVSEIFQWKGEVPKGLPDWKEEEKVHLGEELSDVLLYLVRLSDICGIDLGQAALRKIELNALKYPVSRSQLKGSESV
;
A
#
# COMPACT_ATOMS: atom_id res chain seq x y z
N MET A 1 -32.75 -3.55 -1.19
CA MET A 1 -31.66 -2.75 -0.59
C MET A 1 -30.78 -3.73 0.17
N THR A 2 -29.90 -4.43 -0.53
CA THR A 2 -28.91 -5.31 0.07
C THR A 2 -27.82 -4.43 0.67
N GLY A 3 -27.79 -4.36 2.00
CA GLY A 3 -26.72 -3.71 2.74
C GLY A 3 -25.42 -4.42 2.42
N ILE A 4 -24.41 -3.64 2.08
CA ILE A 4 -23.07 -4.08 1.70
C ILE A 4 -22.48 -4.91 2.84
N SER A 5 -22.28 -6.20 2.59
CA SER A 5 -21.43 -7.10 3.37
C SER A 5 -20.04 -7.23 2.72
N GLU A 6 -19.52 -6.16 2.10
CA GLU A 6 -18.20 -6.16 1.45
C GLU A 6 -17.07 -5.90 2.45
N SER A 7 -17.34 -5.59 3.71
CA SER A 7 -16.31 -5.26 4.71
C SER A 7 -15.40 -6.43 5.10
N ASP A 8 -15.80 -7.67 4.80
CA ASP A 8 -15.03 -8.87 5.19
C ASP A 8 -13.89 -9.19 4.22
N GLY A 9 -13.91 -8.65 3.00
CA GLY A 9 -12.87 -8.89 1.98
C GLY A 9 -11.53 -8.19 2.29
N THR A 10 -11.57 -6.88 2.62
CA THR A 10 -10.34 -6.09 2.84
C THR A 10 -9.56 -6.51 4.06
N VAL A 11 -10.26 -6.88 5.14
CA VAL A 11 -9.60 -7.31 6.38
C VAL A 11 -8.86 -8.62 6.13
N GLY A 12 -9.39 -9.48 5.25
CA GLY A 12 -8.73 -10.70 4.77
C GLY A 12 -7.46 -10.38 3.97
N GLU A 13 -7.57 -9.62 2.89
CA GLU A 13 -6.44 -9.32 1.98
C GLU A 13 -5.33 -8.51 2.68
N VAL A 14 -5.69 -7.53 3.52
CA VAL A 14 -4.70 -6.80 4.34
C VAL A 14 -4.08 -7.71 5.40
N GLY A 15 -4.84 -8.70 5.87
CA GLY A 15 -4.36 -9.79 6.72
C GLY A 15 -3.34 -10.67 6.00
N GLU A 16 -3.61 -11.09 4.77
CA GLU A 16 -2.72 -11.91 3.93
C GLU A 16 -1.42 -11.17 3.62
N VAL A 17 -1.48 -9.89 3.25
CA VAL A 17 -0.28 -9.04 3.14
C VAL A 17 0.47 -8.99 4.47
N SER A 18 -0.23 -8.84 5.60
CA SER A 18 0.41 -8.79 6.93
C SER A 18 1.09 -10.12 7.30
N GLU A 19 0.50 -11.26 6.94
CA GLU A 19 1.04 -12.60 7.17
C GLU A 19 2.36 -12.82 6.41
N ILE A 20 2.45 -12.35 5.16
CA ILE A 20 3.68 -12.41 4.35
C ILE A 20 4.87 -11.75 5.09
N PHE A 21 4.63 -10.63 5.78
CA PHE A 21 5.66 -9.89 6.50
C PHE A 21 5.84 -10.32 7.96
N GLN A 22 4.87 -11.05 8.55
CA GLN A 22 4.83 -11.38 9.98
C GLN A 22 6.11 -12.08 10.49
N TRP A 23 6.77 -12.84 9.62
CA TRP A 23 7.98 -13.62 9.97
C TRP A 23 9.26 -13.08 9.32
N LYS A 24 9.20 -11.98 8.56
CA LYS A 24 10.31 -11.49 7.73
C LYS A 24 11.20 -10.43 8.41
N GLY A 25 10.88 -10.01 9.64
CA GLY A 25 11.70 -9.05 10.38
C GLY A 25 11.85 -7.70 9.66
N GLU A 26 13.03 -7.08 9.71
CA GLU A 26 13.33 -5.90 8.90
C GLU A 26 13.53 -6.30 7.44
N VAL A 27 12.64 -5.83 6.56
CA VAL A 27 12.70 -6.14 5.14
C VAL A 27 13.38 -5.00 4.37
N PRO A 28 14.56 -5.24 3.76
CA PRO A 28 15.25 -4.21 3.00
C PRO A 28 14.49 -3.83 1.72
N LYS A 29 14.63 -2.56 1.31
CA LYS A 29 14.03 -2.05 0.08
C LYS A 29 14.49 -2.90 -1.12
N GLY A 30 13.54 -3.26 -1.98
CA GLY A 30 13.82 -4.03 -3.19
C GLY A 30 13.84 -5.55 -2.98
N LEU A 31 13.63 -6.03 -1.75
CA LEU A 31 13.46 -7.46 -1.45
C LEU A 31 14.59 -8.36 -2.03
N PRO A 32 15.88 -8.02 -1.83
CA PRO A 32 17.01 -8.74 -2.42
C PRO A 32 17.07 -10.23 -2.04
N ASP A 33 16.63 -10.58 -0.84
CA ASP A 33 16.66 -11.96 -0.33
C ASP A 33 15.39 -12.77 -0.64
N TRP A 34 14.48 -12.21 -1.44
CA TRP A 34 13.22 -12.84 -1.80
C TRP A 34 13.33 -13.52 -3.14
N LYS A 35 12.74 -14.70 -3.23
CA LYS A 35 12.58 -15.41 -4.51
C LYS A 35 11.56 -14.69 -5.38
N GLU A 36 11.67 -14.90 -6.69
CA GLU A 36 10.73 -14.28 -7.64
C GLU A 36 9.29 -14.73 -7.39
N GLU A 37 9.07 -15.98 -6.99
CA GLU A 37 7.72 -16.47 -6.66
C GLU A 37 7.13 -15.75 -5.43
N GLU A 38 7.96 -15.41 -4.43
CA GLU A 38 7.52 -14.64 -3.26
C GLU A 38 7.15 -13.19 -3.64
N LYS A 39 7.89 -12.59 -4.57
CA LYS A 39 7.59 -11.24 -5.08
C LYS A 39 6.32 -11.21 -5.92
N VAL A 40 6.10 -12.24 -6.74
CA VAL A 40 4.86 -12.40 -7.53
C VAL A 40 3.67 -12.52 -6.59
N HIS A 41 3.74 -13.43 -5.61
CA HIS A 41 2.66 -13.61 -4.64
C HIS A 41 2.37 -12.33 -3.84
N LEU A 42 3.40 -11.64 -3.34
CA LEU A 42 3.22 -10.33 -2.70
C LEU A 42 2.55 -9.32 -3.64
N GLY A 43 2.89 -9.33 -4.93
CA GLY A 43 2.27 -8.49 -5.94
C GLY A 43 0.79 -8.78 -6.15
N GLU A 44 0.39 -10.05 -6.10
CA GLU A 44 -1.01 -10.49 -6.18
C GLU A 44 -1.80 -9.96 -4.96
N GLU A 45 -1.32 -10.21 -3.75
CA GLU A 45 -1.99 -9.73 -2.52
C GLU A 45 -2.09 -8.20 -2.45
N LEU A 46 -1.05 -7.49 -2.87
CA LEU A 46 -1.08 -6.02 -2.97
C LEU A 46 -2.09 -5.54 -4.03
N SER A 47 -2.25 -6.29 -5.11
CA SER A 47 -3.19 -5.96 -6.19
C SER A 47 -4.63 -6.18 -5.74
N ASP A 48 -4.91 -7.23 -4.98
CA ASP A 48 -6.24 -7.52 -4.45
C ASP A 48 -6.70 -6.40 -3.51
N VAL A 49 -5.84 -5.98 -2.57
CA VAL A 49 -6.10 -4.81 -1.70
C VAL A 49 -6.39 -3.55 -2.52
N LEU A 50 -5.61 -3.29 -3.58
CA LEU A 50 -5.81 -2.11 -4.43
C LEU A 50 -7.15 -2.17 -5.17
N LEU A 51 -7.46 -3.32 -5.79
CA LEU A 51 -8.70 -3.51 -6.55
C LEU A 51 -9.92 -3.39 -5.66
N TYR A 52 -9.86 -3.97 -4.45
CA TYR A 52 -10.88 -3.78 -3.44
C TYR A 52 -11.06 -2.31 -3.08
N LEU A 53 -9.97 -1.56 -2.82
CA LEU A 53 -10.07 -0.13 -2.46
C LEU A 53 -10.70 0.71 -3.59
N VAL A 54 -10.33 0.43 -4.85
CA VAL A 54 -10.95 1.07 -6.02
C VAL A 54 -12.45 0.76 -6.04
N ARG A 55 -12.83 -0.50 -5.86
CA ARG A 55 -14.25 -0.91 -5.85
C ARG A 55 -15.02 -0.26 -4.71
N LEU A 56 -14.47 -0.26 -3.50
CA LEU A 56 -15.07 0.38 -2.34
C LEU A 56 -15.24 1.88 -2.56
N SER A 57 -14.26 2.54 -3.19
CA SER A 57 -14.35 3.97 -3.48
C SER A 57 -15.51 4.31 -4.43
N ASP A 58 -15.75 3.48 -5.45
CA ASP A 58 -16.88 3.60 -6.37
C ASP A 58 -18.22 3.46 -5.61
N ILE A 59 -18.32 2.46 -4.74
CA ILE A 59 -19.50 2.22 -3.91
C ILE A 59 -19.77 3.36 -2.93
N CYS A 60 -18.72 3.91 -2.32
CA CYS A 60 -18.82 5.04 -1.40
C CYS A 60 -19.00 6.40 -2.10
N GLY A 61 -18.90 6.45 -3.44
CA GLY A 61 -18.94 7.70 -4.20
C GLY A 61 -17.74 8.62 -3.90
N ILE A 62 -16.59 8.04 -3.57
CA ILE A 62 -15.35 8.76 -3.25
C ILE A 62 -14.44 8.71 -4.47
N ASP A 63 -13.98 9.86 -4.94
CA ASP A 63 -12.86 9.92 -5.90
C ASP A 63 -11.55 9.60 -5.16
N LEU A 64 -11.15 8.33 -5.22
CA LEU A 64 -9.94 7.82 -4.58
C LEU A 64 -8.68 8.52 -5.11
N GLY A 65 -8.64 8.89 -6.39
CA GLY A 65 -7.52 9.57 -7.00
C GLY A 65 -7.32 10.97 -6.41
N GLN A 66 -8.40 11.75 -6.32
CA GLN A 66 -8.36 13.07 -5.67
C GLN A 66 -8.04 12.97 -4.18
N ALA A 67 -8.61 11.99 -3.47
CA ALA A 67 -8.30 11.75 -2.07
C ALA A 67 -6.82 11.42 -1.85
N ALA A 68 -6.22 10.60 -2.72
CA ALA A 68 -4.80 10.26 -2.68
C ALA A 68 -3.91 11.49 -2.94
N LEU A 69 -4.21 12.29 -3.97
CA LEU A 69 -3.48 13.53 -4.26
C LEU A 69 -3.53 14.50 -3.08
N ARG A 70 -4.70 14.71 -2.50
CA ARG A 70 -4.86 15.56 -1.30
C ARG A 70 -4.04 15.04 -0.13
N LYS A 71 -3.98 13.71 0.05
CA LYS A 71 -3.17 13.09 1.11
C LYS A 71 -1.67 13.31 0.91
N ILE A 72 -1.19 13.25 -0.33
CA ILE A 72 0.21 13.54 -0.68
C ILE A 72 0.59 14.97 -0.30
N GLU A 73 -0.25 15.96 -0.64
CA GLU A 73 -0.04 17.36 -0.26
C GLU A 73 0.04 17.54 1.26
N LEU A 74 -0.90 16.92 2.00
CA LEU A 74 -0.91 16.98 3.46
C LEU A 74 0.32 16.31 4.08
N ASN A 75 0.78 15.20 3.50
CA ASN A 75 1.99 14.52 3.95
C ASN A 75 3.24 15.37 3.70
N ALA A 76 3.31 16.11 2.58
CA ALA A 76 4.41 17.03 2.30
C ALA A 76 4.49 18.17 3.32
N LEU A 77 3.36 18.66 3.83
CA LEU A 77 3.31 19.65 4.91
C LEU A 77 3.70 19.04 6.26
N LYS A 78 3.28 17.80 6.53
CA LYS A 78 3.55 17.10 7.80
C LYS A 78 5.00 16.62 7.92
N TYR A 79 5.59 16.20 6.80
CA TYR A 79 6.96 15.69 6.72
C TYR A 79 7.75 16.50 5.68
N PRO A 80 8.10 17.75 5.99
CA PRO A 80 8.89 18.57 5.08
C PRO A 80 10.26 17.90 4.89
N VAL A 81 10.61 17.62 3.63
CA VAL A 81 11.93 17.10 3.27
C VAL A 81 12.98 18.13 3.69
N SER A 82 13.81 17.76 4.66
CA SER A 82 14.97 18.55 5.04
C SER A 82 16.04 18.42 3.94
N ARG A 83 16.76 19.51 3.64
CA ARG A 83 17.84 19.54 2.63
C ARG A 83 18.93 18.46 2.84
N SER A 84 19.01 17.89 4.04
CA SER A 84 19.85 16.75 4.42
C SER A 84 19.42 15.39 3.82
N GLN A 85 18.15 15.23 3.43
CA GLN A 85 17.64 13.97 2.87
C GLN A 85 17.84 13.86 1.34
N LEU A 86 18.08 14.98 0.66
CA LEU A 86 18.37 15.00 -0.79
C LEU A 86 19.80 14.62 -1.14
N LYS A 87 20.74 14.67 -0.17
CA LYS A 87 22.15 14.29 -0.40
C LYS A 87 22.40 12.78 -0.34
N GLY A 88 21.41 11.97 0.05
CA GLY A 88 21.53 10.51 0.16
C GLY A 88 21.21 9.74 -1.12
N SER A 89 20.72 10.41 -2.18
CA SER A 89 20.35 9.78 -3.45
C SER A 89 21.31 10.06 -4.61
N GLU A 90 22.43 10.73 -4.34
CA GLU A 90 23.56 10.92 -5.27
C GLU A 90 24.84 10.40 -4.62
N SER A 91 24.90 9.12 -4.27
CA SER A 91 26.17 8.42 -4.03
C SER A 91 25.94 6.91 -4.13
N VAL A 92 26.72 6.32 -5.04
CA VAL A 92 26.89 4.90 -5.40
C VAL A 92 25.91 4.35 -6.43
#